data_AF-A0A2G1LRW5-F1
#
_entry.id   AF-A0A2G1LRW5-F1
#
_cell.length_a   1.000
_cell.length_b   1.000
_cell.length_c   1.000
_cell.angle_alpha   90.00
_cell.angle_beta   90.00
_cell.angle_gamma   90.00
#
_symmetry.space_group_name_H-M   'P 1'
#
loop_
_entity.id
_entity.type
_entity.pdbx_description
1 polymer ?
#
loop_
_entity_poly.entity_id
_entity_poly.type
_entity_poly.pdbx_seq_one_letter_code
_entity_poly.pdbx_strand_id
1 'polypeptide(L)'
;MNFDDDPIRKAMRDLNGTSDIIRAATQAGRNADVLARALKGQRRLDEMLKLRPTIFEEMAANHKRITDMLERRPNIIEEMARRQSEFDKFVSSGGYAQATGRLSAFQEALASVKRLDKLLPKADVYQRMLGARPLIPDTVADALARGGALAPMLERLGTAAALDRSIVEQLAGVEEFIAGTNAARLSRAALSSNFPDLVPELRFPTAAEIAAVDLAGVAGVGDPAGEWARATAAQMAGIETPWVRDDQPELSIEGYAAFKGMTEIVARTSPAAPRATQLVRAELGDYRREDQGDEAVDDAMLASGLRIARGFDMRLASLPMALVGNIFVPFGMVPEAPPEADPDELDAVISLMFRQLERRLRAFIDRSMKAGVGEKWIRQRVHKNIREEWERRRQADVDAQRAPGELFDYADFGDYRGIIERGENWRDVFQPFFKVKTSIGETLGRLSVIRNPVAHVRPLTVEDLLVLRVEGNRLYRWMGEPVP
;
A
#
# COMPACT_ATOMS: atom_id res chain seq x y z
N MET A 1 31.90 11.17 -8.86
CA MET A 1 33.12 10.35 -8.70
C MET A 1 34.17 10.88 -9.65
N ASN A 2 35.32 11.31 -9.13
CA ASN A 2 36.40 11.86 -9.94
C ASN A 2 37.11 10.69 -10.64
N PHE A 3 36.98 10.56 -11.97
CA PHE A 3 37.55 9.45 -12.74
C PHE A 3 39.08 9.55 -12.95
N ASP A 4 39.73 10.55 -12.37
CA ASP A 4 41.17 10.81 -12.51
C ASP A 4 42.06 10.13 -11.45
N ASP A 5 41.49 9.47 -10.45
CA ASP A 5 42.24 8.78 -9.38
C ASP A 5 42.49 7.29 -9.64
N ASP A 6 42.31 6.80 -10.88
CA ASP A 6 42.61 5.40 -11.22
C ASP A 6 44.15 5.15 -11.17
N PRO A 7 44.63 4.37 -10.18
CA PRO A 7 46.06 4.11 -10.00
C PRO A 7 46.69 3.36 -11.18
N ILE A 8 45.88 2.64 -11.99
CA ILE A 8 46.34 1.86 -13.13
C ILE A 8 46.51 2.76 -14.36
N ARG A 9 45.58 3.68 -14.62
CA ARG A 9 45.76 4.69 -15.67
C ARG A 9 46.92 5.62 -15.37
N LYS A 10 47.14 5.97 -14.10
CA LYS A 10 48.33 6.72 -13.67
C LYS A 10 49.62 5.94 -13.96
N ALA A 11 49.65 4.65 -13.63
CA ALA A 11 50.79 3.77 -13.92
C ALA A 11 51.03 3.59 -15.44
N MET A 12 49.99 3.49 -16.27
CA MET A 12 50.13 3.40 -17.73
C MET A 12 50.60 4.72 -18.36
N ARG A 13 50.13 5.87 -17.85
CA ARG A 13 50.59 7.20 -18.27
C ARG A 13 52.06 7.40 -17.93
N ASP A 14 52.48 6.93 -16.75
CA ASP A 14 53.87 6.93 -16.32
C ASP A 14 54.73 5.98 -17.18
N LEU A 15 54.23 4.79 -17.55
CA LEU A 15 54.92 3.83 -18.43
C LEU A 15 55.11 4.34 -19.86
N ASN A 16 54.08 4.95 -20.47
CA ASN A 16 54.19 5.54 -21.81
C ASN A 16 55.11 6.77 -21.80
N GLY A 17 55.03 7.60 -20.75
CA GLY A 17 56.00 8.68 -20.53
C GLY A 17 57.43 8.15 -20.37
N THR A 18 57.62 6.97 -19.78
CA THR A 18 58.94 6.35 -19.62
C THR A 18 59.56 5.93 -20.97
N SER A 19 58.75 5.47 -21.94
CA SER A 19 59.21 5.14 -23.30
C SER A 19 59.73 6.37 -24.05
N ASP A 20 59.01 7.49 -23.97
CA ASP A 20 59.40 8.74 -24.62
C ASP A 20 60.59 9.42 -23.92
N ILE A 21 60.66 9.30 -22.58
CA ILE A 21 61.79 9.77 -21.77
C ILE A 21 63.06 8.94 -22.03
N ILE A 22 62.97 7.62 -22.23
CA ILE A 22 64.11 6.77 -22.57
C ILE A 22 64.68 7.14 -23.96
N ARG A 23 63.80 7.46 -24.92
CA ARG A 23 64.21 7.97 -26.25
C ARG A 23 64.88 9.35 -26.18
N ALA A 24 64.38 10.24 -25.32
CA ALA A 24 64.97 11.56 -25.11
C ALA A 24 66.29 11.49 -24.30
N ALA A 25 66.42 10.54 -23.37
CA ALA A 25 67.59 10.40 -22.51
C ALA A 25 68.79 9.75 -23.21
N THR A 26 68.56 8.86 -24.18
CA THR A 26 69.63 8.30 -25.03
C THR A 26 70.29 9.35 -25.91
N GLN A 27 69.61 10.47 -26.19
CA GLN A 27 70.17 11.60 -26.95
C GLN A 27 70.89 12.65 -26.08
N ALA A 28 70.68 12.67 -24.75
CA ALA A 28 71.09 13.79 -23.90
C ALA A 28 72.11 13.47 -22.80
N GLY A 29 72.72 12.28 -22.77
CA GLY A 29 73.87 11.98 -21.92
C GLY A 29 73.64 12.12 -20.39
N ARG A 30 72.38 12.04 -19.92
CA ARG A 30 72.03 12.09 -18.49
C ARG A 30 71.58 10.71 -18.01
N ASN A 31 72.56 9.81 -17.82
CA ASN A 31 72.28 8.38 -17.64
C ASN A 31 71.91 7.94 -16.22
N ALA A 32 72.14 8.74 -15.16
CA ALA A 32 71.91 8.25 -13.79
C ALA A 32 70.43 8.31 -13.35
N ASP A 33 69.73 9.40 -13.67
CA ASP A 33 68.39 9.68 -13.11
C ASP A 33 67.27 8.89 -13.80
N VAL A 34 67.46 8.60 -15.10
CA VAL A 34 66.53 7.79 -15.90
C VAL A 34 66.67 6.31 -15.56
N LEU A 35 67.91 5.84 -15.35
CA LEU A 35 68.16 4.47 -14.90
C LEU A 35 67.58 4.22 -13.49
N ALA A 36 67.71 5.21 -12.59
CA ALA A 36 67.12 5.15 -11.25
C ALA A 36 65.58 5.06 -11.29
N ARG A 37 64.92 5.82 -12.18
CA ARG A 37 63.45 5.74 -12.37
C ARG A 37 63.03 4.42 -13.01
N ALA A 38 63.77 3.93 -14.00
CA ALA A 38 63.49 2.65 -14.65
C ALA A 38 63.61 1.48 -13.65
N LEU A 39 64.65 1.47 -12.81
CA LEU A 39 64.84 0.46 -11.76
C LEU A 39 63.77 0.55 -10.66
N LYS A 40 63.31 1.76 -10.32
CA LYS A 40 62.19 1.95 -9.38
C LYS A 40 60.86 1.47 -9.97
N GLY A 41 60.63 1.68 -11.26
CA GLY A 41 59.48 1.15 -11.99
C GLY A 41 59.49 -0.37 -12.06
N GLN A 42 60.65 -0.97 -12.34
CA GLN A 42 60.82 -2.42 -12.37
C GLN A 42 60.56 -3.07 -11.01
N ARG A 43 61.10 -2.54 -9.91
CA ARG A 43 60.81 -3.06 -8.57
C ARG A 43 59.34 -3.01 -8.21
N ARG A 44 58.64 -1.94 -8.62
CA ARG A 44 57.20 -1.79 -8.36
C ARG A 44 56.37 -2.77 -9.18
N LEU A 45 56.79 -3.06 -10.41
CA LEU A 45 56.17 -4.09 -11.24
C LEU A 45 56.42 -5.49 -10.66
N ASP A 46 57.64 -5.76 -10.20
CA ASP A 46 58.00 -7.04 -9.56
C ASP A 46 57.22 -7.25 -8.24
N GLU A 47 57.02 -6.20 -7.44
CA GLU A 47 56.15 -6.24 -6.25
C GLU A 47 54.69 -6.50 -6.61
N MET A 48 54.18 -5.85 -7.67
CA MET A 48 52.83 -6.14 -8.17
C MET A 48 52.68 -7.59 -8.64
N LEU A 49 53.69 -8.13 -9.33
CA LEU A 49 53.68 -9.50 -9.83
C LEU A 49 53.79 -10.53 -8.71
N LYS A 50 54.49 -10.20 -7.60
CA LYS A 50 54.50 -11.04 -6.40
C LYS A 50 53.15 -11.08 -5.68
N LEU A 51 52.45 -9.96 -5.62
CA LEU A 51 51.12 -9.86 -4.99
C LEU A 51 50.01 -10.45 -5.87
N ARG A 52 50.18 -10.41 -7.20
CA ARG A 52 49.18 -10.86 -8.16
C ARG A 52 49.85 -11.50 -9.39
N PRO A 53 50.30 -12.76 -9.29
CA PRO A 53 51.08 -13.42 -10.33
C PRO A 53 50.33 -13.55 -11.66
N THR A 54 49.00 -13.66 -11.60
CA THR A 54 48.10 -13.86 -12.73
C THR A 54 47.60 -12.56 -13.35
N ILE A 55 48.08 -11.38 -12.92
CA ILE A 55 47.48 -10.09 -13.33
C ILE A 55 47.49 -9.87 -14.84
N PHE A 56 48.52 -10.36 -15.53
CA PHE A 56 48.61 -10.27 -16.99
C PHE A 56 47.69 -11.27 -17.70
N GLU A 57 47.51 -12.47 -17.14
CA GLU A 57 46.56 -13.47 -17.64
C GLU A 57 45.12 -13.01 -17.43
N GLU A 58 44.81 -12.39 -16.28
CA GLU A 58 43.53 -11.77 -15.98
C GLU A 58 43.24 -10.59 -16.92
N MET A 59 44.24 -9.75 -17.19
CA MET A 59 44.10 -8.65 -18.15
C MET A 59 43.89 -9.17 -19.57
N ALA A 60 44.64 -10.19 -20.00
CA ALA A 60 44.44 -10.81 -21.30
C ALA A 60 43.06 -11.47 -21.43
N ALA A 61 42.60 -12.16 -20.38
CA ALA A 61 41.27 -12.75 -20.32
C ALA A 61 40.15 -11.70 -20.32
N ASN A 62 40.31 -10.58 -19.60
CA ASN A 62 39.36 -9.48 -19.65
C ASN A 62 39.37 -8.76 -20.99
N HIS A 63 40.54 -8.53 -21.59
CA HIS A 63 40.64 -7.94 -22.91
C HIS A 63 39.98 -8.82 -23.97
N LYS A 64 40.18 -10.14 -23.88
CA LYS A 64 39.48 -11.12 -24.71
C LYS A 64 37.98 -11.10 -24.48
N ARG A 65 37.48 -11.04 -23.23
CA ARG A 65 36.04 -10.90 -22.95
C ARG A 65 35.44 -9.62 -23.53
N ILE A 66 36.16 -8.50 -23.44
CA ILE A 66 35.73 -7.22 -24.01
C ILE A 66 35.71 -7.31 -25.54
N THR A 67 36.72 -7.93 -26.14
CA THR A 67 36.81 -8.14 -27.59
C THR A 67 35.70 -9.07 -28.07
N ASP A 68 35.49 -10.22 -27.41
CA ASP A 68 34.40 -11.16 -27.70
C ASP A 68 33.01 -10.50 -27.54
N MET A 69 32.87 -9.58 -26.57
CA MET A 69 31.64 -8.81 -26.36
C MET A 69 31.41 -7.79 -27.48
N LEU A 70 32.46 -7.10 -27.94
CA LEU A 70 32.44 -6.16 -29.06
C LEU A 70 32.15 -6.89 -30.39
N GLU A 71 32.73 -8.06 -30.60
CA GLU A 71 32.50 -8.89 -31.79
C GLU A 71 31.08 -9.47 -31.83
N ARG A 72 30.53 -9.92 -30.69
CA ARG A 72 29.15 -10.44 -30.61
C ARG A 72 28.09 -9.34 -30.68
N ARG A 73 28.46 -8.09 -30.41
CA ARG A 73 27.56 -6.93 -30.44
C ARG A 73 28.28 -5.73 -31.06
N PRO A 74 28.42 -5.69 -32.39
CA PRO A 74 29.15 -4.62 -33.09
C PRO A 74 28.58 -3.23 -32.80
N ASN A 75 27.30 -3.14 -32.43
CA ASN A 75 26.63 -1.87 -32.11
C ASN A 75 26.63 -1.53 -30.61
N ILE A 76 27.37 -2.25 -29.75
CA ILE A 76 27.31 -2.04 -28.29
C ILE A 76 27.82 -0.65 -27.88
N ILE A 77 28.81 -0.11 -28.60
CA ILE A 77 29.34 1.23 -28.34
C ILE A 77 28.29 2.28 -28.70
N GLU A 78 27.61 2.14 -29.84
CA GLU A 78 26.50 3.01 -30.25
C GLU A 78 25.31 2.89 -29.30
N GLU A 79 24.98 1.68 -28.84
CA GLU A 79 23.91 1.44 -27.87
C GLU A 79 24.24 2.06 -26.51
N MET A 80 25.49 1.98 -26.06
CA MET A 80 25.96 2.64 -24.84
C MET A 80 25.96 4.16 -24.98
N ALA A 81 26.40 4.70 -26.12
CA ALA A 81 26.35 6.14 -26.39
C ALA A 81 24.90 6.66 -26.48
N ARG A 82 23.99 5.88 -27.08
CA ARG A 82 22.56 6.18 -27.13
C ARG A 82 21.94 6.16 -25.73
N ARG A 83 22.22 5.14 -24.93
CA ARG A 83 21.74 5.05 -23.53
C ARG A 83 22.34 6.14 -22.64
N GLN A 84 23.59 6.52 -22.86
CA GLN A 84 24.22 7.63 -22.15
C GLN A 84 23.56 8.95 -22.53
N SER A 85 23.31 9.20 -23.83
CA SER A 85 22.55 10.37 -24.29
C SER A 85 21.11 10.37 -23.75
N GLU A 86 20.44 9.22 -23.67
CA GLU A 86 19.11 9.09 -23.05
C GLU A 86 19.16 9.41 -21.55
N PHE A 87 20.19 8.94 -20.86
CA PHE A 87 20.42 9.22 -19.44
C PHE A 87 20.77 10.70 -19.21
N ASP A 88 21.63 11.30 -20.03
CA ASP A 88 22.00 12.71 -19.94
C ASP A 88 20.77 13.59 -20.21
N LYS A 89 19.92 13.25 -21.20
CA LYS A 89 18.62 13.90 -21.42
C LYS A 89 17.66 13.72 -20.24
N PHE A 90 17.67 12.56 -19.60
CA PHE A 90 16.89 12.28 -18.40
C PHE A 90 17.39 13.10 -17.21
N VAL A 91 18.70 13.28 -17.04
CA VAL A 91 19.29 14.11 -15.99
C VAL A 91 19.05 15.60 -16.26
N SER A 92 19.27 16.06 -17.50
CA SER A 92 19.12 17.47 -17.90
C SER A 92 17.66 17.94 -17.90
N SER A 93 16.71 17.03 -18.11
CA SER A 93 15.27 17.33 -17.95
C SER A 93 14.83 17.35 -16.49
N GLY A 94 15.75 17.18 -15.54
CA GLY A 94 15.46 17.09 -14.11
C GLY A 94 14.84 15.75 -13.70
N GLY A 95 14.77 14.76 -14.61
CA GLY A 95 14.20 13.45 -14.36
C GLY A 95 14.87 12.70 -13.21
N TYR A 96 16.20 12.84 -13.06
CA TYR A 96 16.91 12.27 -11.91
C TYR A 96 16.44 12.90 -10.59
N ALA A 97 16.39 14.23 -10.50
CA ALA A 97 15.93 14.95 -9.31
C ALA A 97 14.46 14.62 -8.97
N GLN A 98 13.60 14.48 -9.99
CA GLN A 98 12.22 14.05 -9.81
C GLN A 98 12.13 12.60 -9.32
N ALA A 99 12.96 11.69 -9.84
CA ALA A 99 12.99 10.30 -9.42
C ALA A 99 13.48 10.15 -7.97
N THR A 100 14.53 10.88 -7.59
CA THR A 100 15.03 10.90 -6.21
C THR A 100 14.03 11.55 -5.27
N GLY A 101 13.41 12.68 -5.65
CA GLY A 101 12.38 13.33 -4.83
C GLY A 101 11.16 12.43 -4.60
N ARG A 102 10.72 11.68 -5.63
CA ARG A 102 9.65 10.68 -5.50
C ARG A 102 10.00 9.52 -4.58
N LEU A 103 11.27 9.10 -4.56
CA LEU A 103 11.74 8.05 -3.68
C LEU A 103 11.84 8.54 -2.23
N SER A 104 12.36 9.75 -2.01
CA SER A 104 12.42 10.40 -0.69
C SER A 104 11.02 10.58 -0.09
N ALA A 105 10.07 11.16 -0.85
CA ALA A 105 8.69 11.29 -0.39
C ALA A 105 8.07 9.94 -0.05
N PHE A 106 8.31 8.91 -0.86
CA PHE A 106 7.83 7.56 -0.57
C PHE A 106 8.47 6.97 0.71
N GLN A 107 9.75 7.21 0.95
CA GLN A 107 10.42 6.79 2.19
C GLN A 107 9.90 7.54 3.41
N GLU A 108 9.59 8.83 3.26
CA GLU A 108 8.99 9.67 4.30
C GLU A 108 7.58 9.19 4.68
N ALA A 109 6.73 8.88 3.71
CA ALA A 109 5.42 8.26 3.97
C ALA A 109 5.56 6.93 4.72
N LEU A 110 6.45 6.04 4.27
CA LEU A 110 6.71 4.79 4.99
C LEU A 110 7.27 5.05 6.40
N ALA A 111 7.99 6.15 6.61
CA ALA A 111 8.48 6.54 7.92
C ALA A 111 7.40 7.16 8.81
N SER A 112 6.43 7.91 8.25
CA SER A 112 5.31 8.48 9.01
C SER A 112 4.44 7.37 9.59
N VAL A 113 4.09 6.37 8.78
CA VAL A 113 3.37 5.16 9.24
C VAL A 113 4.13 4.51 10.41
N LYS A 114 5.44 4.30 10.26
CA LYS A 114 6.28 3.67 11.30
C LYS A 114 6.42 4.50 12.58
N ARG A 115 6.29 5.83 12.54
CA ARG A 115 6.38 6.68 13.74
C ARG A 115 5.16 6.49 14.61
N LEU A 116 3.97 6.43 14.00
CA LEU A 116 2.72 6.15 14.71
C LEU A 116 2.64 4.70 15.22
N ASP A 117 3.21 3.74 14.48
CA ASP A 117 3.34 2.34 14.93
C ASP A 117 4.14 2.18 16.24
N LYS A 118 5.01 3.14 16.57
CA LYS A 118 5.78 3.11 17.83
C LYS A 118 4.96 3.60 19.03
N LEU A 119 3.87 4.34 18.80
CA LEU A 119 2.97 4.81 19.85
C LEU A 119 1.93 3.74 20.25
N LEU A 120 1.66 2.78 19.35
CA LEU A 120 0.73 1.67 19.55
C LEU A 120 1.38 0.35 19.11
N PRO A 121 1.90 -0.49 20.03
CA PRO A 121 2.44 -1.81 19.68
C PRO A 121 1.37 -2.70 19.06
N LYS A 122 1.30 -2.73 17.72
CA LYS A 122 0.25 -3.39 16.91
C LYS A 122 -0.01 -4.85 17.29
N ALA A 123 1.01 -5.57 17.75
CA ALA A 123 0.89 -6.99 18.11
C ALA A 123 -0.01 -7.25 19.34
N ASP A 124 -0.12 -6.28 20.26
CA ASP A 124 -0.89 -6.45 21.49
C ASP A 124 -2.28 -5.82 21.41
N VAL A 125 -2.54 -4.95 20.43
CA VAL A 125 -3.81 -4.24 20.29
C VAL A 125 -4.98 -5.22 20.19
N TYR A 126 -4.89 -6.21 19.30
CA TYR A 126 -5.96 -7.20 19.14
C TYR A 126 -6.18 -8.03 20.41
N GLN A 127 -5.12 -8.46 21.10
CA GLN A 127 -5.23 -9.21 22.36
C GLN A 127 -5.84 -8.36 23.48
N ARG A 128 -5.51 -7.07 23.55
CA ARG A 128 -6.14 -6.11 24.47
C ARG A 128 -7.62 -5.93 24.14
N MET A 129 -7.98 -5.84 22.86
CA MET A 129 -9.39 -5.76 22.45
C MET A 129 -10.15 -7.04 22.80
N LEU A 130 -9.56 -8.21 22.60
CA LEU A 130 -10.14 -9.49 23.03
C LEU A 130 -10.37 -9.53 24.55
N GLY A 131 -9.42 -9.02 25.35
CA GLY A 131 -9.57 -8.94 26.80
C GLY A 131 -10.62 -7.92 27.26
N ALA A 132 -10.75 -6.80 26.55
CA ALA A 132 -11.72 -5.74 26.84
C ALA A 132 -13.13 -6.07 26.36
N ARG A 133 -13.27 -6.87 25.29
CA ARG A 133 -14.56 -7.12 24.62
C ARG A 133 -15.68 -7.59 25.54
N PRO A 134 -15.47 -8.52 26.50
CA PRO A 134 -16.54 -8.96 27.40
C PRO A 134 -17.07 -7.87 28.33
N LEU A 135 -16.35 -6.75 28.47
CA LEU A 135 -16.72 -5.61 29.33
C LEU A 135 -17.49 -4.53 28.56
N ILE A 136 -17.65 -4.69 27.24
CA ILE A 136 -18.30 -3.72 26.37
C ILE A 136 -19.55 -4.37 25.78
N PRO A 137 -20.76 -3.85 26.07
CA PRO A 137 -21.99 -4.34 25.47
C PRO A 137 -21.98 -4.23 23.94
N ASP A 138 -22.58 -5.21 23.27
CA ASP A 138 -22.67 -5.24 21.79
C ASP A 138 -23.35 -3.99 21.23
N THR A 139 -24.39 -3.50 21.92
CA THR A 139 -25.11 -2.28 21.56
C THR A 139 -24.23 -1.04 21.59
N VAL A 140 -23.28 -0.96 22.54
CA VAL A 140 -22.32 0.14 22.65
C VAL A 140 -21.29 0.06 21.53
N ALA A 141 -20.73 -1.12 21.27
CA ALA A 141 -19.77 -1.33 20.20
C ALA A 141 -20.37 -1.00 18.82
N ASP A 142 -21.59 -1.48 18.56
CA ASP A 142 -22.31 -1.21 17.30
C ASP A 142 -22.67 0.28 17.14
N ALA A 143 -23.10 0.95 18.22
CA ALA A 143 -23.39 2.38 18.19
C ALA A 143 -22.13 3.23 17.92
N LEU A 144 -21.00 2.87 18.53
CA LEU A 144 -19.73 3.55 18.29
C LEU A 144 -19.21 3.30 16.87
N ALA A 145 -19.39 2.09 16.33
CA ALA A 145 -19.08 1.78 14.93
C ALA A 145 -19.92 2.64 13.97
N ARG A 146 -21.25 2.63 14.14
CA ARG A 146 -22.21 3.42 13.33
C ARG A 146 -21.97 4.93 13.43
N GLY A 147 -21.60 5.43 14.60
CA GLY A 147 -21.29 6.84 14.83
C GLY A 147 -19.89 7.28 14.38
N GLY A 148 -19.08 6.39 13.77
CA GLY A 148 -17.69 6.67 13.40
C GLY A 148 -16.79 6.98 14.61
N ALA A 149 -17.18 6.52 15.79
CA ALA A 149 -16.53 6.80 17.08
C ALA A 149 -15.69 5.62 17.59
N LEU A 150 -15.65 4.52 16.85
CA LEU A 150 -14.89 3.32 17.21
C LEU A 150 -13.37 3.57 17.21
N ALA A 151 -12.83 4.28 16.21
CA ALA A 151 -11.39 4.51 16.11
C ALA A 151 -10.80 5.34 17.28
N PRO A 152 -11.39 6.48 17.70
CA PRO A 152 -10.95 7.20 18.91
C PRO A 152 -11.00 6.33 20.18
N MET A 153 -12.03 5.50 20.33
CA MET A 153 -12.12 4.56 21.45
C MET A 153 -10.98 3.53 21.41
N LEU A 154 -10.73 2.92 20.25
CA LEU A 154 -9.66 1.93 20.06
C LEU A 154 -8.28 2.54 20.35
N GLU A 155 -8.07 3.79 19.98
CA GLU A 155 -6.85 4.55 20.28
C GLU A 155 -6.64 4.72 21.79
N ARG A 156 -7.69 5.13 22.51
CA ARG A 156 -7.65 5.24 23.99
C ARG A 156 -7.40 3.90 24.66
N LEU A 157 -8.07 2.84 24.21
CA LEU A 157 -7.86 1.48 24.73
C LEU A 157 -6.49 0.91 24.39
N GLY A 158 -5.95 1.24 23.21
CA GLY A 158 -4.64 0.79 22.75
C GLY A 158 -3.48 1.44 23.53
N THR A 159 -3.65 2.70 23.93
CA THR A 159 -2.65 3.45 24.71
C THR A 159 -2.75 3.22 26.22
N ALA A 160 -3.92 2.85 26.74
CA ALA A 160 -4.10 2.61 28.16
C ALA A 160 -3.36 1.34 28.64
N ALA A 161 -2.64 1.45 29.77
CA ALA A 161 -1.97 0.31 30.40
C ALA A 161 -2.96 -0.71 30.99
N ALA A 162 -4.16 -0.23 31.35
CA ALA A 162 -5.34 -0.99 31.75
C ALA A 162 -6.59 -0.17 31.39
N LEU A 163 -7.76 -0.81 31.28
CA LEU A 163 -9.04 -0.08 31.26
C LEU A 163 -9.15 0.73 32.55
N ASP A 164 -8.88 2.03 32.47
CA ASP A 164 -9.05 2.93 33.60
C ASP A 164 -10.55 3.04 33.94
N ARG A 165 -10.85 3.24 35.22
CA ARG A 165 -12.21 3.38 35.75
C ARG A 165 -12.99 4.45 34.97
N SER A 166 -12.32 5.53 34.55
CA SER A 166 -12.91 6.59 33.72
C SER A 166 -13.48 6.07 32.38
N ILE A 167 -12.77 5.18 31.68
CA ILE A 167 -13.25 4.63 30.39
C ILE A 167 -14.45 3.72 30.64
N VAL A 168 -14.41 2.91 31.69
CA VAL A 168 -15.53 2.03 32.07
C VAL A 168 -16.78 2.84 32.44
N GLU A 169 -16.62 3.91 33.22
CA GLU A 169 -17.71 4.83 33.57
C GLU A 169 -18.30 5.51 32.33
N GLN A 170 -17.46 5.92 31.38
CA GLN A 170 -17.92 6.51 30.11
C GLN A 170 -18.70 5.49 29.25
N LEU A 171 -18.21 4.26 29.13
CA LEU A 171 -18.89 3.20 28.38
C LEU A 171 -20.23 2.81 29.01
N ALA A 172 -20.30 2.75 30.34
CA ALA A 172 -21.56 2.55 31.05
C ALA A 172 -22.55 3.72 30.82
N GLY A 173 -22.04 4.95 30.80
CA GLY A 173 -22.84 6.13 30.45
C GLY A 173 -23.38 6.06 29.02
N VAL A 174 -22.58 5.60 28.06
CA VAL A 174 -23.03 5.38 26.67
C VAL A 174 -24.13 4.32 26.62
N GLU A 175 -23.97 3.21 27.34
CA GLU A 175 -25.01 2.17 27.42
C GLU A 175 -26.34 2.73 27.96
N GLU A 176 -26.30 3.49 29.05
CA GLU A 176 -27.48 4.13 29.63
C GLU A 176 -28.11 5.15 28.66
N PHE A 177 -27.28 5.94 27.97
CA PHE A 177 -27.74 6.88 26.95
C PHE A 177 -28.42 6.18 25.78
N ILE A 178 -27.88 5.04 25.31
CA ILE A 178 -28.50 4.21 24.28
C ILE A 178 -29.82 3.62 24.77
N ALA A 179 -29.88 3.10 26.00
CA ALA A 179 -31.10 2.53 26.56
C ALA A 179 -32.24 3.58 26.71
N GLY A 180 -31.88 4.84 27.00
CA GLY A 180 -32.81 5.95 27.10
C GLY A 180 -33.19 6.62 25.77
N THR A 181 -32.50 6.29 24.67
CA THR A 181 -32.65 6.94 23.36
C THR A 181 -33.12 5.93 22.32
N ASN A 182 -33.95 6.34 21.36
CA ASN A 182 -34.23 5.46 20.22
C ASN A 182 -32.94 5.25 19.41
N ALA A 183 -32.52 4.01 19.18
CA ALA A 183 -31.25 3.68 18.51
C ALA A 183 -31.06 4.40 17.16
N ALA A 184 -32.16 4.69 16.45
CA ALA A 184 -32.18 5.47 15.21
C ALA A 184 -31.82 6.97 15.36
N ARG A 185 -31.57 7.46 16.58
CA ARG A 185 -31.19 8.87 16.87
C ARG A 185 -29.75 9.02 17.40
N LEU A 186 -28.98 7.94 17.48
CA LEU A 186 -27.57 8.00 17.87
C LEU A 186 -26.74 8.58 16.73
N SER A 187 -26.57 9.90 16.74
CA SER A 187 -25.62 10.60 15.86
C SER A 187 -24.28 10.80 16.56
N ARG A 188 -23.22 10.97 15.76
CA ARG A 188 -21.90 11.37 16.29
C ARG A 188 -21.99 12.64 17.12
N ALA A 189 -22.76 13.63 16.68
CA ALA A 189 -22.94 14.89 17.39
C ALA A 189 -23.56 14.67 18.79
N ALA A 190 -24.56 13.80 18.90
CA ALA A 190 -25.15 13.44 20.18
C ALA A 190 -24.15 12.71 21.09
N LEU A 191 -23.38 11.77 20.55
CA LEU A 191 -22.32 11.07 21.29
C LEU A 191 -21.23 12.04 21.77
N SER A 192 -20.79 12.95 20.90
CA SER A 192 -19.75 13.93 21.24
C SER A 192 -20.21 14.92 22.31
N SER A 193 -21.45 15.39 22.24
CA SER A 193 -22.00 16.30 23.25
C SER A 193 -22.13 15.67 24.64
N ASN A 194 -22.36 14.36 24.74
CA ASN A 194 -22.55 13.66 26.01
C ASN A 194 -21.26 12.98 26.51
N PHE A 195 -20.36 12.61 25.59
CA PHE A 195 -19.13 11.85 25.88
C PHE A 195 -17.93 12.43 25.11
N PRO A 196 -17.56 13.71 25.30
CA PRO A 196 -16.55 14.39 24.49
C PRO A 196 -15.15 13.76 24.59
N ASP A 197 -14.81 13.15 25.74
CA ASP A 197 -13.54 12.45 25.90
C ASP A 197 -13.47 11.15 25.08
N LEU A 198 -14.62 10.52 24.82
CA LEU A 198 -14.71 9.28 24.04
C LEU A 198 -14.91 9.58 22.56
N VAL A 199 -15.68 10.63 22.27
CA VAL A 199 -16.04 11.06 20.92
C VAL A 199 -15.70 12.55 20.79
N PRO A 200 -14.45 12.89 20.45
CA PRO A 200 -14.03 14.27 20.28
C PRO A 200 -14.87 15.01 19.23
N GLU A 201 -15.14 16.30 19.50
CA GLU A 201 -15.87 17.18 18.60
C GLU A 201 -15.14 17.32 17.27
N LEU A 202 -15.92 17.43 16.18
CA LEU A 202 -15.40 17.75 14.87
C LEU A 202 -15.58 19.24 14.59
N ARG A 203 -14.52 19.88 14.11
CA ARG A 203 -14.51 21.28 13.69
C ARG A 203 -13.90 21.43 12.30
N PHE A 204 -13.93 22.66 11.79
CA PHE A 204 -13.19 23.01 10.59
C PHE A 204 -11.69 23.14 10.88
N PRO A 205 -10.81 22.75 9.94
CA PRO A 205 -9.38 23.03 10.05
C PRO A 205 -9.12 24.53 9.98
N THR A 206 -8.09 24.98 10.69
CA THR A 206 -7.48 26.29 10.45
C THR A 206 -6.43 26.21 9.33
N ALA A 207 -6.16 27.32 8.65
CA ALA A 207 -5.10 27.39 7.65
C ALA A 207 -3.71 27.09 8.24
N ALA A 208 -3.49 27.45 9.51
CA ALA A 208 -2.23 27.19 10.20
C ALA A 208 -2.01 25.69 10.46
N GLU A 209 -3.06 24.95 10.85
CA GLU A 209 -2.99 23.50 11.04
C GLU A 209 -2.70 22.76 9.72
N ILE A 210 -3.37 23.15 8.63
CA ILE A 210 -3.09 22.55 7.30
C ILE A 210 -1.65 22.83 6.88
N ALA A 211 -1.17 24.06 7.10
CA ALA A 211 0.20 24.45 6.73
C ALA A 211 1.29 23.81 7.59
N ALA A 212 0.95 23.34 8.80
CA ALA A 212 1.90 22.67 9.70
C ALA A 212 2.23 21.23 9.27
N VAL A 213 1.38 20.60 8.44
CA VAL A 213 1.56 19.22 7.98
C VAL A 213 2.31 19.20 6.64
N ASP A 214 3.33 18.34 6.55
CA ASP A 214 3.95 18.02 5.27
C ASP A 214 3.05 17.07 4.45
N LEU A 215 2.04 17.66 3.80
CA LEU A 215 1.01 16.91 3.07
C LEU A 215 1.62 15.97 2.02
N ALA A 216 2.64 16.41 1.27
CA ALA A 216 3.23 15.62 0.19
C ALA A 216 4.11 14.49 0.74
N GLY A 217 4.89 14.76 1.80
CA GLY A 217 5.67 13.74 2.50
C GLY A 217 4.78 12.66 3.10
N VAL A 218 3.71 13.06 3.79
CA VAL A 218 2.69 12.13 4.36
C VAL A 218 2.02 11.29 3.27
N ALA A 219 1.64 11.91 2.15
CA ALA A 219 1.02 11.25 1.02
C ALA A 219 1.96 10.34 0.22
N GLY A 220 3.27 10.47 0.43
CA GLY A 220 4.29 9.78 -0.35
C GLY A 220 4.29 10.18 -1.83
N VAL A 221 3.85 11.40 -2.14
CA VAL A 221 3.77 11.95 -3.50
C VAL A 221 4.98 12.85 -3.73
N GLY A 222 5.64 12.70 -4.88
CA GLY A 222 6.73 13.60 -5.23
C GLY A 222 6.17 14.95 -5.68
N ASP A 223 6.46 16.01 -4.92
CA ASP A 223 5.90 17.34 -5.15
C ASP A 223 6.98 18.45 -5.18
N PRO A 224 7.90 18.43 -6.16
CA PRO A 224 9.04 19.35 -6.18
C PRO A 224 8.65 20.83 -6.30
N ALA A 225 7.44 21.13 -6.80
CA ALA A 225 6.92 22.49 -6.95
C ALA A 225 5.91 22.88 -5.86
N GLY A 226 5.57 21.97 -4.94
CA GLY A 226 4.53 22.19 -3.92
C GLY A 226 3.11 22.31 -4.51
N GLU A 227 2.89 21.92 -5.77
CA GLU A 227 1.60 22.07 -6.46
C GLU A 227 0.56 21.12 -5.89
N TRP A 228 0.97 19.87 -5.63
CA TRP A 228 0.09 18.88 -5.07
C TRP A 228 -0.34 19.27 -3.64
N ALA A 229 0.62 19.69 -2.81
CA ALA A 229 0.35 20.14 -1.45
C ALA A 229 -0.57 21.37 -1.43
N ARG A 230 -0.34 22.38 -2.29
CA ARG A 230 -1.22 23.56 -2.38
C ARG A 230 -2.63 23.20 -2.85
N ALA A 231 -2.76 22.34 -3.85
CA ALA A 231 -4.06 21.90 -4.35
C ALA A 231 -4.82 21.09 -3.28
N THR A 232 -4.13 20.22 -2.55
CA THR A 232 -4.70 19.45 -1.43
C THR A 232 -5.11 20.36 -0.28
N ALA A 233 -4.28 21.33 0.10
CA ALA A 233 -4.63 22.32 1.14
C ALA A 233 -5.86 23.15 0.75
N ALA A 234 -5.95 23.59 -0.51
CA ALA A 234 -7.12 24.31 -1.01
C ALA A 234 -8.38 23.44 -0.99
N GLN A 235 -8.26 22.16 -1.35
CA GLN A 235 -9.37 21.21 -1.28
C GLN A 235 -9.84 21.01 0.17
N MET A 236 -8.91 20.80 1.10
CA MET A 236 -9.19 20.66 2.55
C MET A 236 -9.93 21.87 3.12
N ALA A 237 -9.51 23.08 2.72
CA ALA A 237 -10.15 24.33 3.15
C ALA A 237 -11.54 24.54 2.55
N GLY A 238 -11.84 23.90 1.41
CA GLY A 238 -13.15 23.96 0.74
C GLY A 238 -14.16 22.92 1.20
N ILE A 239 -13.83 22.08 2.19
CA ILE A 239 -14.75 21.08 2.72
C ILE A 239 -15.75 21.77 3.64
N GLU A 240 -17.04 21.68 3.30
CA GLU A 240 -18.12 22.40 3.98
C GLU A 240 -18.65 21.70 5.23
N THR A 241 -18.16 20.50 5.53
CA THR A 241 -18.53 19.72 6.73
C THR A 241 -17.39 19.69 7.73
N PRO A 242 -17.61 19.91 9.04
CA PRO A 242 -16.60 19.73 10.07
C PRO A 242 -15.99 18.33 10.03
N TRP A 243 -14.66 18.24 10.03
CA TRP A 243 -13.97 16.96 9.81
C TRP A 243 -12.65 16.80 10.56
N VAL A 244 -12.20 17.84 11.24
CA VAL A 244 -10.97 17.79 12.02
C VAL A 244 -11.34 17.56 13.48
N ARG A 245 -10.76 16.52 14.07
CA ARG A 245 -10.88 16.26 15.51
C ARG A 245 -10.28 17.42 16.29
N ASP A 246 -11.01 17.93 17.28
CA ASP A 246 -10.52 19.05 18.09
C ASP A 246 -9.32 18.67 18.96
N ASP A 247 -9.27 17.43 19.46
CA ASP A 247 -8.21 16.91 20.33
C ASP A 247 -6.91 16.60 19.59
N GLN A 248 -7.01 16.20 18.32
CA GLN A 248 -5.87 15.77 17.47
C GLN A 248 -6.06 16.21 16.01
N PRO A 249 -5.96 17.51 15.72
CA PRO A 249 -6.24 18.03 14.39
C PRO A 249 -5.28 17.51 13.32
N GLU A 250 -4.02 17.30 13.67
CA GLU A 250 -2.98 16.77 12.79
C GLU A 250 -3.32 15.37 12.28
N LEU A 251 -3.94 14.53 13.11
CA LEU A 251 -4.27 13.15 12.76
C LEU A 251 -5.27 13.08 11.60
N SER A 252 -6.30 13.92 11.65
CA SER A 252 -7.29 14.05 10.58
C SER A 252 -6.65 14.57 9.29
N ILE A 253 -5.85 15.64 9.38
CA ILE A 253 -5.20 16.27 8.23
C ILE A 253 -4.21 15.31 7.54
N GLU A 254 -3.39 14.62 8.33
CA GLU A 254 -2.49 13.59 7.82
C GLU A 254 -3.25 12.43 7.19
N GLY A 255 -4.31 11.93 7.84
CA GLY A 255 -5.14 10.85 7.31
C GLY A 255 -5.74 11.20 5.95
N TYR A 256 -6.23 12.43 5.78
CA TYR A 256 -6.75 12.90 4.50
C TYR A 256 -5.65 12.90 3.43
N ALA A 257 -4.49 13.48 3.74
CA ALA A 257 -3.37 13.58 2.81
C ALA A 257 -2.86 12.19 2.40
N ALA A 258 -2.68 11.28 3.36
CA ALA A 258 -2.28 9.90 3.15
C ALA A 258 -3.28 9.17 2.25
N PHE A 259 -4.58 9.28 2.54
CA PHE A 259 -5.62 8.63 1.74
C PHE A 259 -5.70 9.18 0.31
N LYS A 260 -5.68 10.50 0.13
CA LYS A 260 -5.67 11.13 -1.20
C LYS A 260 -4.44 10.72 -2.00
N GLY A 261 -3.25 10.76 -1.39
CA GLY A 261 -2.00 10.32 -1.99
C GLY A 261 -2.06 8.86 -2.46
N MET A 262 -2.52 7.98 -1.57
CA MET A 262 -2.67 6.55 -1.87
C MET A 262 -3.65 6.31 -3.03
N THR A 263 -4.82 6.93 -3.02
CA THR A 263 -5.82 6.77 -4.10
C THR A 263 -5.29 7.28 -5.43
N GLU A 264 -4.60 8.41 -5.47
CA GLU A 264 -3.98 8.93 -6.70
C GLU A 264 -2.84 8.04 -7.21
N ILE A 265 -1.98 7.53 -6.32
CA ILE A 265 -0.92 6.60 -6.69
C ILE A 265 -1.53 5.32 -7.26
N VAL A 266 -2.55 4.76 -6.60
CA VAL A 266 -3.28 3.58 -7.07
C VAL A 266 -4.02 3.84 -8.38
N ALA A 267 -4.47 5.07 -8.65
CA ALA A 267 -5.14 5.44 -9.91
C ALA A 267 -4.17 5.72 -11.08
N ARG A 268 -2.92 6.10 -10.80
CA ARG A 268 -1.93 6.50 -11.83
C ARG A 268 -0.87 5.45 -12.12
N THR A 269 -0.66 4.47 -11.24
CA THR A 269 0.38 3.44 -11.42
C THR A 269 -0.21 2.09 -11.83
N SER A 270 0.60 1.16 -12.35
CA SER A 270 0.11 -0.21 -12.57
C SER A 270 -0.36 -0.82 -11.23
N PRO A 271 -1.50 -1.52 -11.18
CA PRO A 271 -1.96 -2.17 -9.95
C PRO A 271 -0.92 -3.11 -9.31
N ALA A 272 -0.06 -3.75 -10.11
CA ALA A 272 1.02 -4.61 -9.63
C ALA A 272 2.36 -3.88 -9.36
N ALA A 273 2.40 -2.55 -9.50
CA ALA A 273 3.62 -1.78 -9.30
C ALA A 273 4.08 -1.88 -7.83
N PRO A 274 5.39 -2.15 -7.57
CA PRO A 274 5.90 -2.29 -6.21
C PRO A 274 5.55 -1.12 -5.29
N ARG A 275 5.59 0.12 -5.82
CA ARG A 275 5.24 1.34 -5.07
C ARG A 275 3.78 1.31 -4.58
N ALA A 276 2.83 0.98 -5.46
CA ALA A 276 1.42 0.89 -5.08
C ALA A 276 1.18 -0.23 -4.07
N THR A 277 1.74 -1.42 -4.33
CA THR A 277 1.61 -2.56 -3.41
C THR A 277 2.19 -2.27 -2.03
N GLN A 278 3.37 -1.63 -1.97
CA GLN A 278 4.02 -1.31 -0.70
C GLN A 278 3.27 -0.22 0.07
N LEU A 279 2.78 0.82 -0.61
CA LEU A 279 1.98 1.86 0.03
C LEU A 279 0.67 1.30 0.59
N VAL A 280 -0.09 0.58 -0.24
CA VAL A 280 -1.35 -0.05 0.18
C VAL A 280 -1.12 -1.02 1.33
N ARG A 281 -0.02 -1.77 1.34
CA ARG A 281 0.33 -2.65 2.46
C ARG A 281 0.69 -1.88 3.74
N ALA A 282 1.42 -0.79 3.61
CA ALA A 282 1.82 0.03 4.76
C ALA A 282 0.59 0.71 5.40
N GLU A 283 -0.35 1.16 4.59
CA GLU A 283 -1.53 1.92 5.02
C GLU A 283 -2.71 1.02 5.41
N LEU A 284 -2.97 -0.07 4.67
CA LEU A 284 -4.14 -0.94 4.87
C LEU A 284 -3.79 -2.30 5.48
N GLY A 285 -2.54 -2.51 5.87
CA GLY A 285 -2.05 -3.74 6.52
C GLY A 285 -1.48 -4.81 5.57
N ASP A 286 -0.81 -5.79 6.15
CA ASP A 286 -0.15 -6.91 5.47
C ASP A 286 -0.99 -8.19 5.54
N TYR A 287 -1.43 -8.66 4.37
CA TYR A 287 -2.33 -9.81 4.22
C TYR A 287 -1.63 -10.96 3.47
N ARG A 288 -0.29 -10.99 3.47
CA ARG A 288 0.47 -12.06 2.81
C ARG A 288 0.43 -13.39 3.55
N ARG A 289 0.13 -13.39 4.85
CA ARG A 289 0.00 -14.61 5.67
C ARG A 289 -1.45 -15.06 5.70
N GLU A 290 -1.67 -16.35 5.51
CA GLU A 290 -2.91 -17.02 5.92
C GLU A 290 -2.73 -17.35 7.40
N ASP A 291 -3.10 -16.42 8.28
CA ASP A 291 -3.08 -16.73 9.71
C ASP A 291 -4.31 -17.60 10.01
N GLN A 292 -4.07 -18.83 10.50
CA GLN A 292 -5.10 -19.73 11.00
C GLN A 292 -5.81 -19.03 12.17
N GLY A 293 -6.98 -18.47 11.91
CA GLY A 293 -7.61 -17.46 12.76
C GLY A 293 -8.43 -16.43 11.98
N ASP A 294 -8.41 -16.48 10.64
CA ASP A 294 -9.37 -15.85 9.71
C ASP A 294 -10.83 -16.35 9.88
N GLU A 295 -11.23 -16.68 11.10
CA GLU A 295 -12.65 -16.75 11.42
C GLU A 295 -13.23 -15.37 11.17
N ALA A 296 -14.42 -15.34 10.55
CA ALA A 296 -15.19 -14.13 10.40
C ALA A 296 -15.34 -13.48 11.77
N VAL A 297 -14.62 -12.39 12.02
CA VAL A 297 -14.83 -11.60 13.22
C VAL A 297 -16.09 -10.78 12.94
N ASP A 298 -17.23 -11.34 13.37
CA ASP A 298 -18.55 -10.73 13.17
C ASP A 298 -18.75 -9.43 13.97
N ASP A 299 -17.82 -9.15 14.88
CA ASP A 299 -17.81 -7.98 15.76
C ASP A 299 -17.00 -6.82 15.17
N ALA A 300 -17.61 -5.65 15.00
CA ALA A 300 -16.97 -4.48 14.37
C ALA A 300 -15.72 -3.99 15.13
N MET A 301 -15.72 -4.08 16.47
CA MET A 301 -14.58 -3.67 17.28
C MET A 301 -13.39 -4.63 17.10
N LEU A 302 -13.63 -5.93 17.22
CA LEU A 302 -12.61 -6.94 17.04
C LEU A 302 -12.11 -6.97 15.57
N ALA A 303 -12.99 -6.73 14.59
CA ALA A 303 -12.60 -6.63 13.18
C ALA A 303 -11.64 -5.45 12.96
N SER A 304 -11.94 -4.29 13.55
CA SER A 304 -11.07 -3.11 13.50
C SER A 304 -9.75 -3.36 14.24
N GLY A 305 -9.80 -3.97 15.42
CA GLY A 305 -8.60 -4.41 16.16
C GLY A 305 -7.71 -5.37 15.35
N LEU A 306 -8.30 -6.31 14.61
CA LEU A 306 -7.58 -7.24 13.75
C LEU A 306 -6.91 -6.52 12.58
N ARG A 307 -7.58 -5.55 11.95
CA ARG A 307 -7.00 -4.71 10.88
C ARG A 307 -5.78 -3.94 11.39
N ILE A 308 -5.89 -3.35 12.58
CA ILE A 308 -4.77 -2.62 13.23
C ILE A 308 -3.61 -3.57 13.50
N ALA A 309 -3.88 -4.77 14.03
CA ALA A 309 -2.86 -5.79 14.25
C ALA A 309 -2.16 -6.25 12.96
N ARG A 310 -2.88 -6.23 11.84
CA ARG A 310 -2.33 -6.47 10.49
C ARG A 310 -1.56 -5.28 9.93
N GLY A 311 -1.62 -4.12 10.58
CA GLY A 311 -0.86 -2.95 10.20
C GLY A 311 -1.65 -1.82 9.58
N PHE A 312 -2.99 -1.86 9.59
CA PHE A 312 -3.83 -0.75 9.16
C PHE A 312 -3.45 0.55 9.90
N ASP A 313 -3.32 1.64 9.15
CA ASP A 313 -2.91 2.94 9.68
C ASP A 313 -4.07 3.62 10.41
N MET A 314 -3.87 3.92 11.69
CA MET A 314 -4.86 4.55 12.55
C MET A 314 -5.27 5.95 12.08
N ARG A 315 -4.41 6.67 11.35
CA ARG A 315 -4.78 7.97 10.75
C ARG A 315 -5.97 7.82 9.82
N LEU A 316 -6.00 6.73 9.06
CA LEU A 316 -7.08 6.43 8.13
C LEU A 316 -8.36 6.06 8.88
N ALA A 317 -8.24 5.27 9.95
CA ALA A 317 -9.37 4.90 10.82
C ALA A 317 -10.00 6.13 11.51
N SER A 318 -9.19 7.17 11.77
CA SER A 318 -9.63 8.40 12.44
C SER A 318 -10.38 9.37 11.55
N LEU A 319 -10.46 9.12 10.23
CA LEU A 319 -11.15 10.02 9.30
C LEU A 319 -12.67 9.98 9.57
N PRO A 320 -13.31 11.12 9.84
CA PRO A 320 -14.73 11.13 10.09
C PRO A 320 -15.56 10.85 8.84
N MET A 321 -16.76 10.34 9.07
CA MET A 321 -17.76 10.10 8.03
C MET A 321 -18.13 11.36 7.24
N ALA A 322 -18.03 12.56 7.80
CA ALA A 322 -18.16 13.86 7.09
C ALA A 322 -17.35 13.93 5.80
N LEU A 323 -16.13 13.39 5.83
CA LEU A 323 -15.23 13.40 4.70
C LEU A 323 -15.64 12.38 3.65
N VAL A 324 -16.40 11.35 4.05
CA VAL A 324 -16.89 10.33 3.14
C VAL A 324 -17.72 10.96 2.03
N GLY A 325 -18.68 11.83 2.35
CA GLY A 325 -19.49 12.52 1.32
C GLY A 325 -18.69 13.42 0.37
N ASN A 326 -17.61 14.05 0.86
CA ASN A 326 -16.86 15.08 0.12
C ASN A 326 -15.65 14.54 -0.67
N ILE A 327 -14.96 13.52 -0.17
CA ILE A 327 -13.81 12.88 -0.83
C ILE A 327 -14.26 11.64 -1.62
N PHE A 328 -15.32 10.98 -1.16
CA PHE A 328 -15.78 9.70 -1.67
C PHE A 328 -17.13 9.84 -2.38
N VAL A 329 -17.10 10.59 -3.47
CA VAL A 329 -17.84 10.15 -4.65
C VAL A 329 -16.95 9.19 -5.46
N PRO A 330 -17.00 7.87 -5.23
CA PRO A 330 -16.54 6.89 -6.18
C PRO A 330 -17.74 6.09 -6.69
N PHE A 331 -17.67 5.62 -7.93
CA PHE A 331 -18.72 4.77 -8.51
C PHE A 331 -19.94 5.49 -9.10
N GLY A 332 -19.82 6.80 -9.36
CA GLY A 332 -20.89 7.59 -9.99
C GLY A 332 -22.15 7.72 -9.13
N MET A 333 -22.05 7.41 -7.83
CA MET A 333 -23.17 7.42 -6.89
C MET A 333 -23.16 8.70 -6.08
N VAL A 334 -24.30 9.39 -6.06
CA VAL A 334 -24.56 10.51 -5.16
C VAL A 334 -25.42 9.95 -4.04
N PRO A 335 -24.95 9.91 -2.78
CA PRO A 335 -25.80 9.51 -1.66
C PRO A 335 -26.98 10.49 -1.53
N GLU A 336 -28.14 10.00 -1.10
CA GLU A 336 -29.38 10.80 -1.00
C GLU A 336 -29.29 11.80 0.18
N ALA A 337 -28.49 11.48 1.19
CA ALA A 337 -28.14 12.35 2.29
C ALA A 337 -26.64 12.23 2.65
N PRO A 338 -26.09 13.13 3.48
CA PRO A 338 -24.75 12.94 4.03
C PRO A 338 -24.74 11.71 4.96
N PRO A 339 -23.77 10.77 4.85
CA PRO A 339 -23.71 9.57 5.68
C PRO A 339 -23.66 9.81 7.20
N GLU A 340 -23.39 11.04 7.63
CA GLU A 340 -23.42 11.44 9.04
C GLU A 340 -24.84 11.62 9.59
N ALA A 341 -25.83 11.85 8.72
CA ALA A 341 -27.23 12.00 9.08
C ALA A 341 -27.92 10.65 9.26
N ASP A 342 -27.44 9.60 8.58
CA ASP A 342 -27.98 8.24 8.63
C ASP A 342 -26.87 7.17 8.50
N PRO A 343 -26.51 6.48 9.59
CA PRO A 343 -25.55 5.37 9.55
C PRO A 343 -25.96 4.22 8.61
N ASP A 344 -27.27 4.02 8.36
CA ASP A 344 -27.74 2.98 7.44
C ASP A 344 -27.40 3.33 5.98
N GLU A 345 -27.19 4.61 5.67
CA GLU A 345 -26.77 5.05 4.33
C GLU A 345 -25.33 4.60 4.02
N LEU A 346 -24.43 4.62 5.01
CA LEU A 346 -23.08 4.06 4.85
C LEU A 346 -23.14 2.57 4.54
N ASP A 347 -23.91 1.83 5.34
CA ASP A 347 -24.11 0.39 5.16
C ASP A 347 -24.64 0.09 3.75
N ALA A 348 -25.62 0.88 3.29
CA ALA A 348 -26.19 0.77 1.96
C ALA A 348 -25.17 1.05 0.84
N VAL A 349 -24.39 2.13 0.96
CA VAL A 349 -23.36 2.52 -0.02
C VAL A 349 -22.28 1.46 -0.14
N ILE A 350 -21.67 1.03 0.98
CA ILE A 350 -20.62 0.01 0.98
C ILE A 350 -21.19 -1.31 0.44
N SER A 351 -22.37 -1.73 0.90
CA SER A 351 -23.01 -2.97 0.43
C SER A 351 -23.28 -2.94 -1.08
N LEU A 352 -23.70 -1.79 -1.62
CA LEU A 352 -23.91 -1.62 -3.05
C LEU A 352 -22.59 -1.67 -3.83
N MET A 353 -21.58 -0.91 -3.40
CA MET A 353 -20.24 -0.92 -4.01
C MET A 353 -19.63 -2.32 -4.02
N PHE A 354 -19.74 -3.02 -2.90
CA PHE A 354 -19.19 -4.36 -2.70
C PHE A 354 -19.87 -5.36 -3.64
N ARG A 355 -21.22 -5.37 -3.69
CA ARG A 355 -21.99 -6.24 -4.58
C ARG A 355 -21.67 -6.00 -6.05
N GLN A 356 -21.47 -4.74 -6.46
CA GLN A 356 -21.09 -4.42 -7.84
C GLN A 356 -19.68 -4.96 -8.17
N LEU A 357 -18.71 -4.71 -7.28
CA LEU A 357 -17.35 -5.21 -7.45
C LEU A 357 -17.31 -6.74 -7.53
N GLU A 358 -18.05 -7.41 -6.65
CA GLU A 358 -18.10 -8.87 -6.60
C GLU A 358 -18.68 -9.46 -7.89
N ARG A 359 -19.81 -8.91 -8.37
CA ARG A 359 -20.42 -9.35 -9.63
C ARG A 359 -19.46 -9.18 -10.81
N ARG A 360 -18.73 -8.06 -10.87
CA ARG A 360 -17.74 -7.78 -11.91
C ARG A 360 -16.57 -8.74 -11.86
N LEU A 361 -16.02 -8.99 -10.66
CA LEU A 361 -14.95 -9.95 -10.45
C LEU A 361 -15.38 -11.37 -10.84
N ARG A 362 -16.55 -11.81 -10.40
CA ARG A 362 -17.10 -13.13 -10.76
C ARG A 362 -17.24 -13.29 -12.27
N ALA A 363 -17.85 -12.30 -12.93
CA ALA A 363 -18.00 -12.32 -14.38
C ALA A 363 -16.64 -12.33 -15.11
N PHE A 364 -15.65 -11.58 -14.61
CA PHE A 364 -14.30 -11.60 -15.15
C PHE A 364 -13.63 -12.98 -15.00
N ILE A 365 -13.73 -13.60 -13.83
CA ILE A 365 -13.17 -14.94 -13.55
C ILE A 365 -13.81 -15.98 -14.47
N ASP A 366 -15.15 -16.02 -14.55
CA ASP A 366 -15.86 -17.00 -15.38
C ASP A 366 -15.49 -16.87 -16.86
N ARG A 367 -15.51 -15.64 -17.40
CA ARG A 367 -15.11 -15.39 -18.81
C ARG A 367 -13.66 -15.80 -19.07
N SER A 368 -12.74 -15.46 -18.17
CA SER A 368 -11.32 -15.77 -18.32
C SER A 368 -11.06 -17.27 -18.26
N MET A 369 -11.72 -17.98 -17.33
CA MET A 369 -11.58 -19.43 -17.20
C MET A 369 -12.23 -20.18 -18.36
N LYS A 370 -13.40 -19.75 -18.85
CA LYS A 370 -14.02 -20.32 -20.06
C LYS A 370 -13.13 -20.13 -21.28
N ALA A 371 -12.50 -18.97 -21.45
CA ALA A 371 -11.59 -18.71 -22.55
C ALA A 371 -10.30 -19.55 -22.47
N GLY A 372 -9.70 -19.70 -21.28
CA GLY A 372 -8.43 -20.40 -21.12
C GLY A 372 -8.52 -21.92 -20.95
N VAL A 373 -9.65 -22.43 -20.44
CA VAL A 373 -9.81 -23.85 -20.07
C VAL A 373 -11.04 -24.49 -20.75
N GLY A 374 -12.10 -23.72 -20.96
CA GLY A 374 -13.36 -24.17 -21.57
C GLY A 374 -14.54 -24.21 -20.58
N GLU A 375 -15.74 -24.50 -21.09
CA GLU A 375 -17.00 -24.45 -20.33
C GLU A 375 -17.04 -25.33 -19.06
N LYS A 376 -16.23 -26.40 -19.03
CA LYS A 376 -16.17 -27.34 -17.90
C LYS A 376 -15.13 -26.96 -16.84
N TRP A 377 -14.62 -25.73 -16.87
CA TRP A 377 -13.54 -25.28 -15.99
C TRP A 377 -13.86 -25.47 -14.50
N ILE A 378 -15.11 -25.26 -14.07
CA ILE A 378 -15.51 -25.47 -12.65
C ILE A 378 -15.22 -26.91 -12.24
N ARG A 379 -15.63 -27.89 -13.06
CA ARG A 379 -15.41 -29.32 -12.78
C ARG A 379 -13.93 -29.72 -12.87
N GLN A 380 -13.14 -29.05 -13.69
CA GLN A 380 -11.75 -29.42 -13.96
C GLN A 380 -10.73 -28.71 -13.06
N ARG A 381 -10.99 -27.45 -12.69
CA ARG A 381 -10.00 -26.53 -12.11
C ARG A 381 -10.39 -25.97 -10.74
N VAL A 382 -11.61 -26.19 -10.26
CA VAL A 382 -11.99 -25.86 -8.87
C VAL A 382 -11.80 -27.09 -7.99
N HIS A 383 -11.28 -26.90 -6.77
CA HIS A 383 -11.07 -27.99 -5.82
C HIS A 383 -12.42 -28.62 -5.41
N LYS A 384 -12.43 -29.93 -5.17
CA LYS A 384 -13.67 -30.67 -4.87
C LYS A 384 -14.39 -30.09 -3.64
N ASN A 385 -13.68 -29.86 -2.54
CA ASN A 385 -14.24 -29.31 -1.30
C ASN A 385 -14.94 -27.95 -1.51
N ILE A 386 -14.37 -27.07 -2.34
CA ILE A 386 -14.98 -25.76 -2.63
C ILE A 386 -16.31 -25.95 -3.38
N ARG A 387 -16.35 -26.86 -4.35
CA ARG A 387 -17.59 -27.15 -5.10
C ARG A 387 -18.66 -27.78 -4.22
N GLU A 388 -18.29 -28.70 -3.35
CA GLU A 388 -19.23 -29.33 -2.42
C GLU A 388 -19.84 -28.30 -1.47
N GLU A 389 -19.05 -27.31 -1.03
CA GLU A 389 -19.55 -26.19 -0.23
C GLU A 389 -20.51 -25.29 -1.03
N TRP A 390 -20.21 -24.99 -2.29
CA TRP A 390 -21.14 -24.26 -3.17
C TRP A 390 -22.45 -25.02 -3.40
N GLU A 391 -22.37 -26.34 -3.62
CA GLU A 391 -23.54 -27.20 -3.78
C GLU A 391 -24.38 -27.23 -2.50
N ARG A 392 -23.74 -27.27 -1.32
CA ARG A 392 -24.42 -27.17 -0.02
C ARG A 392 -25.16 -25.84 0.15
N ARG A 393 -24.51 -24.71 -0.18
CA ARG A 393 -25.14 -23.38 -0.11
C ARG A 393 -26.31 -23.26 -1.09
N ARG A 394 -26.17 -23.81 -2.30
CA ARG A 394 -27.25 -23.89 -3.31
C ARG A 394 -28.41 -24.74 -2.83
N GLN A 395 -28.13 -25.88 -2.20
CA GLN A 395 -29.18 -26.73 -1.64
C GLN A 395 -29.93 -26.01 -0.51
N ALA A 396 -29.23 -25.25 0.34
CA ALA A 396 -29.87 -24.45 1.38
C ALA A 396 -30.83 -23.38 0.81
N ASP A 397 -30.52 -22.79 -0.35
CA ASP A 397 -31.46 -21.90 -1.05
C ASP A 397 -32.70 -22.64 -1.55
N VAL A 398 -32.54 -23.82 -2.13
CA VAL A 398 -33.65 -24.69 -2.56
C VAL A 398 -34.53 -25.08 -1.39
N ASP A 399 -33.92 -25.52 -0.29
CA ASP A 399 -34.61 -25.92 0.93
C ASP A 399 -35.38 -24.74 1.56
N ALA A 400 -34.83 -23.53 1.43
CA ALA A 400 -35.47 -22.27 1.84
C ALA A 400 -36.48 -21.71 0.81
N GLN A 401 -36.82 -22.48 -0.24
CA GLN A 401 -37.74 -22.08 -1.32
C GLN A 401 -37.33 -20.79 -2.07
N ARG A 402 -36.02 -20.50 -2.10
CA ARG A 402 -35.45 -19.40 -2.90
C ARG A 402 -35.03 -19.95 -4.26
N ALA A 403 -35.12 -19.11 -5.31
CA ALA A 403 -34.68 -19.50 -6.64
C ALA A 403 -33.15 -19.73 -6.63
N PRO A 404 -32.66 -20.96 -6.88
CA PRO A 404 -31.23 -21.24 -6.81
C PRO A 404 -30.51 -20.62 -8.01
N GLY A 405 -29.34 -20.02 -7.75
CA GLY A 405 -28.46 -19.47 -8.78
C GLY A 405 -27.62 -20.54 -9.49
N GLU A 406 -26.72 -20.07 -10.37
CA GLU A 406 -25.66 -20.91 -10.92
C GLU A 406 -24.66 -21.28 -9.83
N LEU A 407 -23.94 -22.39 -10.00
CA LEU A 407 -23.07 -22.88 -8.92
C LEU A 407 -21.99 -21.86 -8.52
N PHE A 408 -21.48 -21.10 -9.49
CA PHE A 408 -20.45 -20.08 -9.23
C PHE A 408 -20.99 -18.82 -8.54
N ASP A 409 -22.31 -18.62 -8.47
CA ASP A 409 -22.91 -17.51 -7.72
C ASP A 409 -22.75 -17.63 -6.21
N TYR A 410 -22.42 -18.84 -5.72
CA TYR A 410 -22.19 -19.16 -4.31
C TYR A 410 -20.74 -18.97 -3.85
N ALA A 411 -19.86 -18.59 -4.78
CA ALA A 411 -18.46 -18.32 -4.53
C ALA A 411 -18.25 -16.98 -3.81
N ASP A 412 -17.16 -16.87 -3.07
CA ASP A 412 -16.75 -15.65 -2.37
C ASP A 412 -15.29 -15.26 -2.60
N PHE A 413 -14.82 -14.18 -1.98
CA PHE A 413 -13.45 -13.68 -2.17
C PHE A 413 -12.36 -14.67 -1.75
N GLY A 414 -12.64 -15.53 -0.75
CA GLY A 414 -11.75 -16.63 -0.39
C GLY A 414 -11.67 -17.66 -1.51
N ASP A 415 -12.82 -18.03 -2.07
CA ASP A 415 -12.89 -18.94 -3.21
C ASP A 415 -12.23 -18.35 -4.47
N TYR A 416 -12.50 -17.08 -4.79
CA TYR A 416 -11.88 -16.38 -5.92
C TYR A 416 -10.35 -16.38 -5.78
N ARG A 417 -9.84 -16.11 -4.58
CA ARG A 417 -8.41 -16.20 -4.28
C ARG A 417 -7.89 -17.61 -4.55
N GLY A 418 -8.54 -18.64 -3.99
CA GLY A 418 -8.15 -20.04 -4.22
C GLY A 418 -8.16 -20.44 -5.70
N ILE A 419 -9.12 -19.94 -6.48
CA ILE A 419 -9.22 -20.18 -7.93
C ILE A 419 -8.09 -19.46 -8.69
N ILE A 420 -7.88 -18.17 -8.42
CA ILE A 420 -6.89 -17.35 -9.11
C ILE A 420 -5.46 -17.82 -8.80
N GLU A 421 -5.21 -18.16 -7.53
CA GLU A 421 -3.89 -18.51 -7.04
C GLU A 421 -3.48 -19.95 -7.36
N ARG A 422 -4.42 -20.84 -7.69
CA ARG A 422 -4.13 -22.24 -8.03
C ARG A 422 -3.11 -22.29 -9.17
N GLY A 423 -2.01 -23.05 -8.98
CA GLY A 423 -0.82 -22.98 -9.83
C GLY A 423 -1.09 -23.08 -11.34
N GLU A 424 -1.96 -24.02 -11.75
CA GLU A 424 -2.34 -24.19 -13.15
C GLU A 424 -3.20 -23.01 -13.66
N ASN A 425 -4.18 -22.56 -12.88
CA ASN A 425 -5.04 -21.42 -13.26
C ASN A 425 -4.22 -20.12 -13.32
N TRP A 426 -3.29 -19.94 -12.39
CA TRP A 426 -2.37 -18.81 -12.39
C TRP A 426 -1.56 -18.79 -13.67
N ARG A 427 -0.84 -19.87 -13.97
CA ARG A 427 0.04 -19.97 -15.14
C ARG A 427 -0.74 -19.88 -16.45
N ASP A 428 -1.85 -20.60 -16.55
CA ASP A 428 -2.57 -20.79 -17.80
C ASP A 428 -3.56 -19.64 -18.10
N VAL A 429 -4.07 -18.94 -17.08
CA VAL A 429 -5.16 -17.94 -17.23
C VAL A 429 -4.83 -16.59 -16.62
N PHE A 430 -4.42 -16.53 -15.35
CA PHE A 430 -4.48 -15.28 -14.56
C PHE A 430 -3.19 -14.46 -14.51
N GLN A 431 -2.03 -15.08 -14.70
CA GLN A 431 -0.73 -14.40 -14.70
C GLN A 431 -0.65 -13.24 -15.70
N PRO A 432 -1.20 -13.33 -16.93
CA PRO A 432 -1.22 -12.21 -17.87
C PRO A 432 -1.98 -10.97 -17.36
N PHE A 433 -2.98 -11.15 -16.49
CA PHE A 433 -3.80 -10.04 -15.98
C PHE A 433 -3.18 -9.43 -14.71
N PHE A 434 -2.99 -10.25 -13.68
CA PHE A 434 -2.61 -9.74 -12.35
C PHE A 434 -1.10 -9.53 -12.19
N LYS A 435 -0.28 -10.18 -13.02
CA LYS A 435 1.20 -10.13 -13.07
C LYS A 435 1.90 -10.68 -11.82
N VAL A 436 1.47 -10.31 -10.62
CA VAL A 436 2.09 -10.65 -9.34
C VAL A 436 1.06 -11.34 -8.45
N LYS A 437 1.23 -12.66 -8.26
CA LYS A 437 0.30 -13.52 -7.52
C LYS A 437 0.03 -13.01 -6.09
N THR A 438 1.09 -12.68 -5.35
CA THR A 438 0.98 -12.18 -3.98
C THR A 438 0.18 -10.89 -3.90
N SER A 439 0.32 -10.00 -4.88
CA SER A 439 -0.35 -8.70 -4.88
C SER A 439 -1.86 -8.82 -5.01
N ILE A 440 -2.36 -9.73 -5.88
CA ILE A 440 -3.79 -9.98 -5.99
C ILE A 440 -4.32 -10.77 -4.78
N GLY A 441 -3.52 -11.69 -4.24
CA GLY A 441 -3.86 -12.42 -3.02
C GLY A 441 -4.11 -11.49 -1.83
N GLU A 442 -3.23 -10.51 -1.63
CA GLU A 442 -3.40 -9.48 -0.60
C GLU A 442 -4.65 -8.61 -0.82
N THR A 443 -4.93 -8.21 -2.06
CA THR A 443 -6.14 -7.45 -2.41
C THR A 443 -7.41 -8.24 -2.06
N LEU A 444 -7.48 -9.51 -2.47
CA LEU A 444 -8.63 -10.37 -2.18
C LEU A 444 -8.76 -10.68 -0.69
N GLY A 445 -7.64 -10.85 0.02
CA GLY A 445 -7.63 -11.03 1.47
C GLY A 445 -8.09 -9.80 2.27
N ARG A 446 -7.84 -8.58 1.77
CA ARG A 446 -8.40 -7.36 2.36
C ARG A 446 -9.90 -7.23 2.12
N LEU A 447 -10.34 -7.54 0.90
CA LEU A 447 -11.76 -7.48 0.53
C LEU A 447 -12.61 -8.56 1.22
N SER A 448 -12.03 -9.73 1.53
CA SER A 448 -12.77 -10.81 2.22
C SER A 448 -13.19 -10.41 3.63
N VAL A 449 -12.45 -9.53 4.32
CA VAL A 449 -12.81 -9.05 5.67
C VAL A 449 -14.09 -8.21 5.66
N ILE A 450 -14.38 -7.50 4.56
CA ILE A 450 -15.56 -6.64 4.42
C ILE A 450 -16.83 -7.46 4.12
N ARG A 451 -16.67 -8.61 3.44
CA ARG A 451 -17.79 -9.42 2.92
C ARG A 451 -18.72 -9.93 4.03
N ASN A 452 -18.18 -10.31 5.17
CA ASN A 452 -18.96 -10.94 6.24
C ASN A 452 -19.91 -9.93 6.90
N PRO A 453 -19.46 -8.72 7.31
CA PRO A 453 -20.36 -7.66 7.73
C PRO A 453 -21.48 -7.33 6.72
N VAL A 454 -21.14 -7.25 5.42
CA VAL A 454 -22.13 -6.99 4.35
C VAL A 454 -23.17 -8.12 4.25
N ALA A 455 -22.76 -9.38 4.43
CA ALA A 455 -23.65 -10.53 4.33
C ALA A 455 -24.55 -10.71 5.57
N HIS A 456 -24.13 -10.19 6.73
CA HIS A 456 -24.81 -10.38 8.02
C HIS A 456 -25.49 -9.11 8.58
N VAL A 457 -25.58 -8.03 7.79
CA VAL A 457 -26.18 -6.73 8.20
C VAL A 457 -25.54 -6.20 9.49
N ARG A 458 -24.20 -6.24 9.55
CA ARG A 458 -23.43 -5.69 10.66
C ARG A 458 -22.98 -4.26 10.33
N PRO A 459 -22.77 -3.40 11.35
CA PRO A 459 -22.26 -2.06 11.12
C PRO A 459 -20.97 -2.09 10.30
N LEU A 460 -20.98 -1.41 9.16
CA LEU A 460 -19.78 -1.18 8.37
C LEU A 460 -19.07 0.07 8.88
N THR A 461 -17.75 0.06 8.74
CA THR A 461 -16.87 1.08 9.30
C THR A 461 -16.28 1.97 8.21
N VAL A 462 -15.70 3.11 8.61
CA VAL A 462 -14.93 3.97 7.68
C VAL A 462 -13.85 3.13 7.00
N GLU A 463 -13.16 2.29 7.78
CA GLU A 463 -12.09 1.41 7.31
C GLU A 463 -12.55 0.51 6.16
N ASP A 464 -13.77 -0.04 6.25
CA ASP A 464 -14.34 -0.88 5.18
C ASP A 464 -14.49 -0.10 3.87
N LEU A 465 -14.99 1.13 3.94
CA LEU A 465 -15.11 1.99 2.78
C LEU A 465 -13.75 2.35 2.19
N LEU A 466 -12.76 2.70 3.03
CA LEU A 466 -11.41 3.06 2.58
C LEU A 466 -10.76 1.89 1.83
N VAL A 467 -10.84 0.69 2.42
CA VAL A 467 -10.31 -0.54 1.82
C VAL A 467 -11.03 -0.83 0.51
N LEU A 468 -12.36 -0.80 0.49
CA LEU A 468 -13.15 -1.07 -0.71
C LEU A 468 -12.84 -0.07 -1.83
N ARG A 469 -12.65 1.21 -1.49
CA ARG A 469 -12.31 2.25 -2.47
C ARG A 469 -10.95 1.99 -3.12
N VAL A 470 -9.93 1.73 -2.30
CA VAL A 470 -8.56 1.55 -2.77
C VAL A 470 -8.42 0.22 -3.53
N GLU A 471 -8.81 -0.89 -2.90
CA GLU A 471 -8.64 -2.23 -3.46
C GLU A 471 -9.65 -2.51 -4.58
N GLY A 472 -10.87 -1.99 -4.48
CA GLY A 472 -11.86 -2.08 -5.55
C GLY A 472 -11.40 -1.39 -6.83
N ASN A 473 -10.92 -0.14 -6.75
CA ASN A 473 -10.35 0.57 -7.90
C ASN A 473 -9.18 -0.22 -8.52
N ARG A 474 -8.26 -0.68 -7.67
CA ARG A 474 -7.12 -1.49 -8.09
C ARG A 474 -7.54 -2.76 -8.83
N LEU A 475 -8.60 -3.43 -8.36
CA LEU A 475 -9.17 -4.62 -8.99
C LEU A 475 -9.84 -4.32 -10.33
N TYR A 476 -10.67 -3.27 -10.42
CA TYR A 476 -11.24 -2.80 -11.70
C TYR A 476 -10.15 -2.57 -12.75
N ARG A 477 -9.05 -1.93 -12.35
CA ARG A 477 -7.90 -1.68 -13.23
C ARG A 477 -7.18 -2.95 -13.68
N TRP A 478 -7.01 -3.95 -12.81
CA TRP A 478 -6.47 -5.26 -13.23
C TRP A 478 -7.37 -5.98 -14.23
N MET A 479 -8.69 -5.88 -14.04
CA MET A 479 -9.68 -6.49 -14.94
C MET A 479 -9.85 -5.73 -16.26
N GLY A 480 -9.28 -4.51 -16.37
CA GLY A 480 -9.50 -3.62 -17.51
C GLY A 480 -10.93 -3.10 -17.61
N GLU A 481 -11.67 -3.15 -16.51
CA GLU A 481 -13.05 -2.69 -16.41
C GLU A 481 -13.04 -1.20 -15.99
N PRO A 482 -13.98 -0.37 -16.50
CA PRO A 482 -14.10 0.99 -16.04
C PRO A 482 -14.40 0.98 -14.53
N VAL A 483 -13.79 1.90 -13.79
CA VAL A 483 -14.21 2.22 -12.43
C VAL A 483 -15.53 2.98 -12.59
N PRO A 484 -16.68 2.48 -12.08
CA PRO A 484 -17.92 3.21 -12.17
C PRO A 484 -17.83 4.65 -11.65
#